data_AF-A0A8J5WLD4-F1
#
_entry.id   AF-A0A8J5WLD4-F1
#
_cell.length_a   1.000
_cell.length_b   1.000
_cell.length_c   1.000
_cell.angle_alpha   90.00
_cell.angle_beta   90.00
_cell.angle_gamma   90.00
#
_symmetry.space_group_name_H-M   'P 1'
#
loop_
_entity.id
_entity.type
_entity.pdbx_description
1 polymer ?
#
loop_
_entity_poly.entity_id
_entity_poly.type
_entity_poly.pdbx_seq_one_letter_code
_entity_poly.pdbx_strand_id
1 'polypeptide(L)'
;MALPLVGFAKTAPQVLPFLCAFLLPSSSPQAPSPSHRSTVPAAVHNRYSELWARVNREFADEWRSGMHRPAAGEGKDEGLVFFVRAGFRESSRWVMLFWEGDQMVSWQANDGIKSSVIGLLSGSLSGFPLNHSDADGYCTVDLPLLHWMELSAFTVVLRTHEGNKPGSNRQFYSNSRTLSHFARCAKIYKAWEFYRIQLVENEGAFAFFSDHVALRRLVPAAAPESSLLL
;
A
#
# COMPACT_ATOMS: atom_id res chain seq x y z
N MET A 1 11.13 -10.55 17.73
CA MET A 1 10.36 -11.14 16.62
C MET A 1 9.52 -10.02 16.03
N ALA A 2 9.87 -9.51 14.85
CA ALA A 2 9.07 -8.47 14.21
C ALA A 2 7.87 -9.15 13.52
N LEU A 3 6.65 -8.86 13.95
CA LEU A 3 5.45 -9.37 13.32
C LEU A 3 5.37 -8.85 11.87
N PRO A 4 4.87 -9.64 10.91
CA PRO A 4 4.58 -9.16 9.57
C PRO A 4 3.43 -8.15 9.66
N LEU A 5 3.75 -6.87 9.44
CA LEU A 5 2.75 -5.81 9.38
C LEU A 5 1.92 -5.96 8.11
N VAL A 6 0.60 -5.84 8.25
CA VAL A 6 -0.34 -5.75 7.14
C VAL A 6 -1.11 -4.44 7.25
N GLY A 7 -1.24 -3.74 6.14
CA GLY A 7 -2.17 -2.61 6.01
C GLY A 7 -3.26 -2.95 5.01
N PHE A 8 -4.46 -2.40 5.22
CA PHE A 8 -5.59 -2.52 4.31
C PHE A 8 -5.94 -1.17 3.72
N ALA A 9 -6.22 -1.16 2.41
CA ALA A 9 -6.61 0.01 1.64
C ALA A 9 -7.89 -0.29 0.84
N LYS A 10 -8.82 0.67 0.79
CA LYS A 10 -9.93 0.67 -0.17
C LYS A 10 -9.49 1.31 -1.48
N THR A 11 -9.98 0.83 -2.61
CA THR A 11 -9.63 1.34 -3.95
C THR A 11 -10.32 2.66 -4.35
N ALA A 12 -11.06 3.33 -3.45
CA ALA A 12 -11.79 4.56 -3.73
C ALA A 12 -10.89 5.83 -3.75
N PRO A 13 -11.22 6.91 -4.48
CA PRO A 13 -10.34 8.06 -4.74
C PRO A 13 -10.19 9.05 -3.57
N GLN A 14 -10.38 8.61 -2.34
CA GLN A 14 -10.31 9.47 -1.15
C GLN A 14 -8.95 9.27 -0.48
N VAL A 15 -8.19 10.36 -0.31
CA VAL A 15 -7.00 10.41 0.55
C VAL A 15 -7.48 10.11 1.97
N LEU A 16 -7.36 8.87 2.43
CA LEU A 16 -7.89 8.38 3.70
C LEU A 16 -6.78 8.07 4.71
N PRO A 17 -7.01 8.30 6.01
CA PRO A 17 -6.14 7.82 7.08
C PRO A 17 -6.29 6.30 7.23
N PHE A 18 -5.18 5.58 7.34
CA PHE A 18 -5.17 4.12 7.34
C PHE A 18 -5.39 3.54 8.74
N LEU A 19 -6.24 2.50 8.80
CA LEU A 19 -6.38 1.62 9.96
C LEU A 19 -5.27 0.57 9.89
N CYS A 20 -4.23 0.72 10.70
CA CYS A 20 -3.25 -0.34 10.92
C CYS A 20 -3.89 -1.36 11.86
N ALA A 21 -4.47 -2.43 11.31
CA ALA A 21 -5.11 -3.46 12.12
C ALA A 21 -4.05 -4.39 12.72
N PHE A 22 -3.68 -4.14 13.98
CA PHE A 22 -3.11 -5.19 14.83
C PHE A 22 -4.23 -6.16 15.19
N LEU A 23 -4.50 -7.16 14.34
CA LEU A 23 -5.32 -8.29 14.74
C LEU A 23 -4.51 -9.17 15.70
N LEU A 24 -4.44 -8.75 16.96
CA LEU A 24 -4.15 -9.67 18.06
C LEU A 24 -5.40 -10.52 18.27
N PRO A 25 -5.31 -11.87 18.26
CA PRO A 25 -6.40 -12.68 18.76
C PRO A 25 -6.58 -12.32 20.24
N SER A 26 -7.73 -11.73 20.59
CA SER A 26 -8.14 -11.66 21.99
C SER A 26 -8.55 -13.06 22.43
N SER A 27 -7.61 -13.83 22.97
CA SER A 27 -7.93 -15.06 23.68
C SER A 27 -7.09 -15.14 24.95
N SER A 28 -7.82 -15.14 26.06
CA SER A 28 -7.43 -15.65 27.37
C SER A 28 -6.58 -16.92 27.27
N PRO A 29 -5.75 -17.23 28.29
CA PRO A 29 -4.82 -18.36 28.25
C PRO A 29 -5.61 -19.67 28.37
N GLN A 30 -6.10 -20.20 27.24
CA GLN A 30 -6.50 -21.59 27.13
C GLN A 30 -5.40 -22.35 26.39
N ALA A 31 -4.89 -23.39 27.05
CA ALA A 31 -3.89 -24.29 26.52
C ALA A 31 -4.34 -24.86 25.16
N PRO A 32 -3.44 -24.95 24.17
CA PRO A 32 -3.82 -25.40 22.84
C PRO A 32 -4.24 -26.88 22.85
N SER A 33 -5.39 -27.17 22.23
CA SER A 33 -5.85 -28.51 21.90
C SER A 33 -4.98 -29.14 20.79
N PRO A 34 -4.87 -30.48 20.74
CA PRO A 34 -3.85 -31.16 19.95
C PRO A 34 -4.24 -31.26 18.47
N SER A 35 -4.00 -30.21 17.70
CA SER A 35 -3.90 -30.29 16.24
C SER A 35 -2.75 -29.45 15.66
N HIS A 36 -1.93 -28.82 16.51
CA HIS A 36 -0.71 -28.14 16.11
C HIS A 36 0.36 -29.21 15.80
N ARG A 37 0.64 -29.48 14.52
CA ARG A 37 1.82 -30.28 14.15
C ARG A 37 3.02 -29.66 14.87
N SER A 38 3.76 -30.46 15.63
CA SER A 38 4.96 -30.08 16.36
C SER A 38 6.12 -29.81 15.39
N THR A 39 5.96 -28.80 14.55
CA THR A 39 7.03 -28.33 13.67
C THR A 39 7.95 -27.41 14.45
N VAL A 40 9.26 -27.68 14.39
CA VAL A 40 10.28 -26.83 15.02
C VAL A 40 10.17 -25.41 14.45
N PRO A 41 10.25 -24.34 15.29
CA PRO A 41 10.10 -22.95 14.82
C PRO A 41 11.00 -22.58 13.64
N ALA A 42 12.24 -23.10 13.61
CA ALA A 42 13.17 -22.88 12.51
C ALA A 42 12.63 -23.38 11.14
N ALA A 43 11.88 -24.48 11.13
CA ALA A 43 11.32 -25.06 9.91
C ALA A 43 10.14 -24.25 9.33
N VAL A 44 9.49 -23.42 10.16
CA VAL A 44 8.33 -22.61 9.76
C VAL A 44 8.63 -21.12 9.69
N HIS A 45 9.77 -20.67 10.20
CA HIS A 45 10.13 -19.25 10.30
C HIS A 45 9.97 -18.51 8.97
N ASN A 46 10.62 -18.97 7.90
CA ASN A 46 10.53 -18.34 6.59
C ASN A 46 9.13 -18.49 5.94
N ARG A 47 8.44 -19.60 6.23
CA ARG A 47 7.09 -19.85 5.71
C ARG A 47 6.01 -19.01 6.39
N TYR A 48 6.31 -18.43 7.55
CA TYR A 48 5.34 -17.65 8.31
C TYR A 48 4.76 -16.48 7.48
N SER A 49 5.59 -15.82 6.67
CA SER A 49 5.16 -14.75 5.77
C SER A 49 4.17 -15.22 4.70
N GLU A 50 4.31 -16.45 4.20
CA GLU A 50 3.38 -17.05 3.22
C GLU A 50 2.04 -17.37 3.89
N LEU A 51 2.09 -17.97 5.09
CA LEU A 51 0.89 -18.30 5.86
C LEU A 51 0.12 -17.04 6.25
N TRP A 52 0.83 -16.00 6.65
CA TRP A 52 0.24 -14.71 6.98
C TRP A 52 -0.42 -14.06 5.75
N ALA A 53 0.26 -14.04 4.61
CA ALA A 53 -0.30 -13.52 3.37
C ALA A 53 -1.55 -14.28 2.93
N ARG A 54 -1.55 -15.61 3.11
CA ARG A 54 -2.70 -16.47 2.78
C ARG A 54 -3.94 -16.10 3.60
N VAL A 55 -3.80 -15.94 4.92
CA VAL A 55 -4.94 -15.56 5.78
C VAL A 55 -5.52 -14.20 5.37
N ASN A 56 -4.66 -13.22 5.08
CA ASN A 56 -5.12 -11.91 4.62
C ASN A 56 -5.80 -11.98 3.24
N ARG A 57 -5.35 -12.88 2.38
CA ARG A 57 -5.98 -13.12 1.08
C ARG A 57 -7.34 -13.77 1.21
N GLU A 58 -7.46 -14.82 2.02
CA GLU A 58 -8.74 -15.48 2.31
C GLU A 58 -9.75 -14.47 2.87
N PHE A 59 -9.32 -13.60 3.79
CA PHE A 59 -10.15 -12.51 4.30
C PHE A 59 -10.58 -11.51 3.20
N ALA A 60 -9.68 -11.08 2.34
CA ALA A 60 -10.00 -10.14 1.26
C ALA A 60 -10.97 -10.74 0.22
N ASP A 61 -10.79 -12.02 -0.12
CA ASP A 61 -11.67 -12.75 -1.03
C ASP A 61 -13.06 -12.97 -0.39
N GLU A 62 -13.12 -13.31 0.90
CA GLU A 62 -14.38 -13.43 1.67
C GLU A 62 -15.12 -12.09 1.74
N TRP A 63 -14.41 -11.01 2.07
CA TRP A 63 -14.94 -9.65 2.09
C TRP A 63 -15.58 -9.26 0.76
N ARG A 64 -14.90 -9.57 -0.35
CA ARG A 64 -15.39 -9.35 -1.71
C ARG A 64 -16.63 -10.20 -2.02
N SER A 65 -16.66 -11.45 -1.56
CA SER A 65 -17.68 -12.43 -1.97
C SER A 65 -19.06 -12.29 -1.34
N GLY A 66 -19.23 -11.68 -0.15
CA GLY A 66 -20.54 -11.86 0.49
C GLY A 66 -20.98 -11.20 1.80
N MET A 67 -20.38 -10.16 2.38
CA MET A 67 -20.96 -9.56 3.62
C MET A 67 -20.96 -8.04 3.76
N HIS A 68 -20.29 -7.28 2.90
CA HIS A 68 -20.52 -5.84 2.81
C HIS A 68 -21.54 -5.56 1.71
N ARG A 69 -22.81 -5.38 2.10
CA ARG A 69 -23.77 -4.66 1.26
C ARG A 69 -23.34 -3.19 1.32
N PRO A 70 -22.81 -2.58 0.24
CA PRO A 70 -22.63 -1.14 0.24
C PRO A 70 -23.98 -0.51 0.60
N ALA A 71 -23.97 0.46 1.52
CA ALA A 71 -25.18 1.24 1.77
C ALA A 71 -25.66 1.79 0.42
N ALA A 72 -26.97 1.80 0.18
CA ALA A 72 -27.52 2.23 -1.11
C ALA A 72 -26.98 3.63 -1.48
N GLY A 73 -26.02 3.70 -2.41
CA GLY A 73 -25.30 4.92 -2.78
C GLY A 73 -23.78 4.77 -2.86
N GLU A 74 -23.18 3.77 -2.23
CA GLU A 74 -21.75 3.46 -2.36
C GLU A 74 -21.53 2.64 -3.65
N GLY A 75 -20.60 3.10 -4.49
CA GLY A 75 -20.36 2.55 -5.83
C GLY A 75 -20.07 1.05 -5.81
N LYS A 76 -20.53 0.33 -6.83
CA LYS A 76 -20.41 -1.13 -7.02
C LYS A 76 -18.96 -1.66 -7.16
N ASP A 77 -17.97 -0.87 -6.77
CA ASP A 77 -16.62 -0.95 -7.33
C ASP A 77 -15.49 -0.79 -6.30
N GLU A 78 -15.77 -1.16 -5.04
CA GLU A 78 -14.78 -1.14 -3.96
C GLU A 78 -14.12 -2.52 -3.82
N GLY A 79 -12.85 -2.61 -4.23
CA GLY A 79 -11.98 -3.73 -3.91
C GLY A 79 -11.22 -3.46 -2.61
N LEU A 80 -11.01 -4.51 -1.81
CA LEU A 80 -10.09 -4.47 -0.68
C LEU A 80 -8.70 -4.90 -1.15
N VAL A 81 -7.68 -4.09 -0.88
CA VAL A 81 -6.28 -4.43 -1.13
C VAL A 81 -5.55 -4.46 0.20
N PHE A 82 -4.76 -5.50 0.45
CA PHE A 82 -3.83 -5.53 1.57
C PHE A 82 -2.38 -5.47 1.08
N PHE A 83 -1.50 -4.91 1.91
CA PHE A 83 -0.08 -4.86 1.62
C PHE A 83 0.77 -5.37 2.78
N VAL A 84 1.88 -6.02 2.45
CA VAL A 84 2.82 -6.61 3.42
C VAL A 84 4.26 -6.25 3.07
N ARG A 85 5.15 -6.24 4.07
CA ARG A 85 6.61 -6.13 3.86
C ARG A 85 7.36 -7.45 3.75
N ALA A 86 6.80 -8.51 4.34
CA ALA A 86 7.51 -9.78 4.48
C ALA A 86 7.05 -10.75 3.39
N GLY A 87 7.99 -11.44 2.78
CA GLY A 87 7.72 -12.41 1.73
C GLY A 87 8.68 -13.60 1.77
N PHE A 88 8.23 -14.72 1.23
CA PHE A 88 9.04 -15.89 0.92
C PHE A 88 8.56 -16.49 -0.41
N ARG A 89 9.08 -17.67 -0.77
CA ARG A 89 8.96 -18.28 -2.10
C ARG A 89 7.56 -18.26 -2.72
N GLU A 90 6.51 -18.50 -1.93
CA GLU A 90 5.12 -18.59 -2.39
C GLU A 90 4.27 -17.35 -2.06
N SER A 91 4.88 -16.28 -1.54
CA SER A 91 4.13 -15.09 -1.13
C SER A 91 3.44 -14.40 -2.30
N SER A 92 4.02 -14.41 -3.50
CA SER A 92 3.45 -13.80 -4.72
C SER A 92 2.10 -14.41 -5.12
N ARG A 93 1.80 -15.64 -4.68
CA ARG A 93 0.50 -16.27 -4.92
C ARG A 93 -0.63 -15.63 -4.11
N TRP A 94 -0.31 -15.11 -2.92
CA TRP A 94 -1.30 -14.67 -1.93
C TRP A 94 -1.34 -13.15 -1.81
N VAL A 95 -0.16 -12.51 -1.74
CA VAL A 95 0.00 -11.07 -1.51
C VAL A 95 -0.57 -10.28 -2.68
N MET A 96 -1.38 -9.26 -2.36
CA MET A 96 -1.95 -8.35 -3.36
C MET A 96 -1.03 -7.15 -3.67
N LEU A 97 -0.24 -6.70 -2.68
CA LEU A 97 0.69 -5.59 -2.82
C LEU A 97 1.85 -5.73 -1.81
N PHE A 98 3.08 -5.45 -2.23
CA PHE A 98 4.21 -5.37 -1.32
C PHE A 98 4.55 -3.92 -0.97
N TRP A 99 5.22 -3.74 0.16
CA TRP A 99 5.86 -2.48 0.52
C TRP A 99 7.27 -2.72 1.08
N GLU A 100 8.18 -1.80 0.79
CA GLU A 100 9.62 -1.97 1.05
C GLU A 100 10.02 -2.00 2.53
N GLY A 101 9.11 -1.78 3.47
CA GLY A 101 9.43 -1.83 4.89
C GLY A 101 9.86 -0.47 5.45
N ASP A 102 10.43 -0.53 6.66
CA ASP A 102 10.72 0.65 7.47
C ASP A 102 12.06 1.28 7.07
N GLN A 103 12.09 2.19 6.09
CA GLN A 103 13.32 2.93 5.79
C GLN A 103 13.54 4.13 6.71
N MET A 104 14.81 4.46 6.97
CA MET A 104 15.15 5.80 7.47
C MET A 104 14.90 6.87 6.41
N VAL A 105 14.54 8.08 6.85
CA VAL A 105 14.38 9.26 5.99
C VAL A 105 15.76 9.78 5.60
N SER A 106 16.53 9.00 4.83
CA SER A 106 17.94 9.26 4.56
C SER A 106 18.34 8.95 3.11
N TRP A 107 19.51 9.44 2.70
CA TRP A 107 20.15 9.12 1.43
C TRP A 107 21.20 8.00 1.54
N GLN A 108 21.23 7.30 2.68
CA GLN A 108 22.18 6.23 2.91
C GLN A 108 21.90 5.03 2.00
N ALA A 109 22.93 4.26 1.71
CA ALA A 109 22.86 3.16 0.76
C ALA A 109 22.01 1.98 1.28
N ASN A 110 22.08 1.71 2.59
CA ASN A 110 21.56 0.46 3.16
C ASN A 110 20.22 0.62 3.90
N ASP A 111 19.76 1.84 4.13
CA ASP A 111 18.56 2.12 4.92
C ASP A 111 18.01 3.52 4.60
N GLY A 112 17.78 3.80 3.32
CA GLY A 112 17.33 5.10 2.84
C GLY A 112 16.63 4.97 1.50
N ILE A 113 16.41 6.08 0.80
CA ILE A 113 15.73 6.05 -0.50
C ILE A 113 16.44 5.14 -1.52
N LYS A 114 17.76 4.99 -1.41
CA LYS A 114 18.54 4.09 -2.27
C LYS A 114 18.24 2.62 -2.00
N SER A 115 18.08 2.22 -0.74
CA SER A 115 17.73 0.82 -0.42
C SER A 115 16.30 0.51 -0.84
N SER A 116 15.38 1.47 -0.76
CA SER A 116 14.03 1.35 -1.32
C SER A 116 14.05 1.05 -2.82
N VAL A 117 14.82 1.80 -3.62
CA VAL A 117 14.94 1.54 -5.07
C VAL A 117 15.51 0.15 -5.36
N ILE A 118 16.53 -0.29 -4.60
CA ILE A 118 17.09 -1.64 -4.73
C ILE A 118 16.03 -2.70 -4.39
N GLY A 119 15.26 -2.47 -3.32
CA GLY A 119 14.16 -3.33 -2.89
C GLY A 119 13.06 -3.46 -3.96
N LEU A 120 12.60 -2.34 -4.52
CA LEU A 120 11.61 -2.31 -5.60
C LEU A 120 12.08 -3.17 -6.79
N LEU A 121 13.32 -2.99 -7.25
CA LEU A 121 13.86 -3.72 -8.41
C LEU A 121 14.09 -5.21 -8.11
N SER A 122 14.71 -5.52 -6.96
CA SER A 122 15.00 -6.91 -6.58
C SER A 122 13.73 -7.71 -6.29
N GLY A 123 12.71 -7.06 -5.70
CA GLY A 123 11.38 -7.62 -5.50
C GLY A 123 10.72 -7.97 -6.83
N SER A 124 10.69 -7.04 -7.79
CA SER A 124 10.12 -7.31 -9.11
C SER A 124 10.82 -8.47 -9.82
N LEU A 125 12.15 -8.52 -9.80
CA LEU A 125 12.93 -9.64 -10.36
C LEU A 125 12.66 -10.98 -9.64
N SER A 126 12.24 -10.91 -8.37
CA SER A 126 11.89 -12.09 -7.56
C SER A 126 10.41 -12.50 -7.69
N GLY A 127 9.65 -11.87 -8.60
CA GLY A 127 8.23 -12.18 -8.81
C GLY A 127 7.28 -11.44 -7.85
N PHE A 128 7.70 -10.30 -7.30
CA PHE A 128 6.87 -9.36 -6.54
C PHE A 128 6.62 -8.09 -7.37
N PRO A 129 5.79 -8.14 -8.43
CA PRO A 129 5.70 -7.07 -9.42
C PRO A 129 5.02 -5.81 -8.89
N LEU A 130 4.14 -5.95 -7.90
CA LEU A 130 3.42 -4.84 -7.29
C LEU A 130 4.06 -4.49 -5.95
N ASN A 131 4.92 -3.47 -5.94
CA ASN A 131 5.58 -2.97 -4.73
C ASN A 131 5.64 -1.44 -4.68
N HIS A 132 5.73 -0.89 -3.47
CA HIS A 132 5.84 0.55 -3.23
C HIS A 132 6.64 0.84 -1.95
N SER A 133 6.97 2.11 -1.71
CA SER A 133 7.60 2.54 -0.46
C SER A 133 6.83 3.69 0.19
N ASP A 134 7.07 3.95 1.46
CA ASP A 134 6.52 5.14 2.12
C ASP A 134 7.08 6.40 1.48
N ALA A 135 6.22 7.24 0.89
CA ALA A 135 6.61 8.48 0.20
C ALA A 135 7.25 9.54 1.12
N ASP A 136 7.26 9.31 2.43
CA ASP A 136 7.88 10.15 3.44
C ASP A 136 8.95 9.39 4.25
N GLY A 137 9.26 8.13 3.91
CA GLY A 137 10.02 7.18 4.74
C GLY A 137 9.30 6.83 6.06
N TYR A 138 9.99 6.14 6.98
CA TYR A 138 9.41 5.71 8.27
C TYR A 138 10.17 6.26 9.50
N CYS A 139 11.51 6.27 9.48
CA CYS A 139 12.34 6.63 10.64
C CYS A 139 13.01 8.02 10.55
N THR A 140 12.71 8.87 11.54
CA THR A 140 13.18 10.25 11.85
C THR A 140 14.55 10.67 11.31
N VAL A 141 14.56 11.65 10.39
CA VAL A 141 15.60 12.70 10.25
C VAL A 141 15.05 13.87 9.40
N ASP A 142 15.55 15.09 9.65
CA ASP A 142 15.12 16.38 9.07
C ASP A 142 15.54 16.57 7.60
N LEU A 143 15.35 15.53 6.79
CA LEU A 143 15.82 15.44 5.39
C LEU A 143 14.65 15.57 4.40
N PRO A 144 14.92 15.99 3.15
CA PRO A 144 13.87 16.48 2.25
C PRO A 144 13.03 15.34 1.65
N LEU A 145 11.87 15.10 2.27
CA LEU A 145 10.75 14.24 1.84
C LEU A 145 10.38 14.36 0.35
N LEU A 146 10.67 15.53 -0.24
CA LEU A 146 10.25 15.90 -1.59
C LEU A 146 10.71 14.91 -2.67
N HIS A 147 11.92 14.37 -2.56
CA HIS A 147 12.46 13.43 -3.56
C HIS A 147 11.81 12.06 -3.48
N TRP A 148 11.39 11.67 -2.27
CA TRP A 148 10.71 10.40 -2.07
C TRP A 148 9.27 10.47 -2.61
N MET A 149 8.60 11.62 -2.45
CA MET A 149 7.32 11.88 -3.12
C MET A 149 7.45 11.83 -4.65
N GLU A 150 8.53 12.37 -5.21
CA GLU A 150 8.80 12.31 -6.65
C GLU A 150 8.99 10.87 -7.12
N LEU A 151 9.79 10.07 -6.41
CA LEU A 151 9.98 8.65 -6.70
C LEU A 151 8.65 7.87 -6.61
N SER A 152 7.92 8.03 -5.50
CA SER A 152 6.65 7.34 -5.26
C SER A 152 5.53 7.78 -6.21
N ALA A 153 5.65 8.92 -6.90
CA ALA A 153 4.69 9.32 -7.92
C ALA A 153 4.73 8.40 -9.17
N PHE A 154 5.81 7.63 -9.34
CA PHE A 154 6.03 6.71 -10.46
C PHE A 154 5.99 5.23 -10.04
N THR A 155 5.50 4.91 -8.84
CA THR A 155 5.27 3.52 -8.39
C THR A 155 3.81 3.11 -8.57
N VAL A 156 3.48 1.84 -8.26
CA VAL A 156 2.10 1.34 -8.35
C VAL A 156 1.14 2.02 -7.36
N VAL A 157 1.65 2.47 -6.21
CA VAL A 157 0.89 3.14 -5.15
C VAL A 157 1.70 4.29 -4.57
N LEU A 158 1.11 5.49 -4.58
CA LEU A 158 1.60 6.66 -3.85
C LEU A 158 0.95 6.68 -2.45
N ARG A 159 1.71 6.31 -1.42
CA ARG A 159 1.25 6.27 -0.02
C ARG A 159 2.24 7.00 0.89
N THR A 160 1.73 7.80 1.84
CA THR A 160 2.51 8.44 2.90
C THR A 160 2.45 7.64 4.20
N HIS A 161 3.32 7.96 5.16
CA HIS A 161 3.32 7.37 6.49
C HIS A 161 3.88 8.38 7.49
N GLU A 162 3.22 8.58 8.63
CA GLU A 162 3.66 9.60 9.60
C GLU A 162 4.96 9.21 10.34
N GLY A 163 5.29 7.94 10.26
CA GLY A 163 6.42 7.29 10.90
C GLY A 163 6.10 6.85 12.31
N ASN A 164 7.11 6.38 13.03
CA ASN A 164 6.97 5.93 14.41
C ASN A 164 6.85 7.09 15.43
N LYS A 165 7.28 8.31 15.07
CA LYS A 165 7.21 9.52 15.90
C LYS A 165 6.65 10.71 15.11
N PRO A 166 5.33 10.75 14.85
CA PRO A 166 4.70 11.77 14.00
C PRO A 166 5.06 13.21 14.38
N GLY A 167 5.07 13.53 15.67
CA GLY A 167 5.38 14.88 16.17
C GLY A 167 6.84 15.31 16.04
N SER A 168 7.76 14.36 15.79
CA SER A 168 9.18 14.65 15.54
C SER A 168 9.54 14.62 14.05
N ASN A 169 8.63 14.13 13.21
CA ASN A 169 8.82 14.01 11.77
C ASN A 169 8.20 15.21 11.05
N ARG A 170 8.92 15.71 10.04
CA ARG A 170 8.28 16.54 9.02
C ARG A 170 7.26 15.66 8.30
N GLN A 171 6.05 16.18 8.11
CA GLN A 171 4.96 15.55 7.38
C GLN A 171 4.76 16.29 6.06
N PHE A 172 4.13 15.63 5.08
CA PHE A 172 3.77 16.29 3.83
C PHE A 172 2.90 17.55 4.06
N TYR A 173 2.09 17.55 5.13
CA TYR A 173 1.23 18.66 5.54
C TYR A 173 1.88 19.68 6.50
N SER A 174 3.19 19.57 6.81
CA SER A 174 3.81 20.45 7.81
C SER A 174 4.02 21.91 7.38
N ASN A 175 4.09 22.22 6.08
CA ASN A 175 4.05 23.60 5.58
C ASN A 175 3.48 23.68 4.14
N SER A 176 3.27 24.90 3.65
CA SER A 176 2.76 25.16 2.30
C SER A 176 3.65 24.60 1.20
N ARG A 177 4.98 24.60 1.37
CA ARG A 177 5.94 24.07 0.38
C ARG A 177 5.81 22.55 0.24
N THR A 178 5.85 21.80 1.34
CA THR A 178 5.72 20.34 1.34
C THR A 178 4.35 19.91 0.83
N LEU A 179 3.29 20.64 1.23
CA LEU A 179 1.92 20.34 0.80
C LEU A 179 1.74 20.61 -0.70
N SER A 180 2.27 21.71 -1.22
CA SER A 180 2.21 22.04 -2.65
C SER A 180 2.99 21.03 -3.49
N HIS A 181 4.13 20.56 -2.98
CA HIS A 181 4.92 19.54 -3.63
C HIS A 181 4.22 18.18 -3.68
N PHE A 182 3.63 17.76 -2.55
CA PHE A 182 2.80 16.57 -2.50
C PHE A 182 1.63 16.67 -3.49
N ALA A 183 0.92 17.80 -3.54
CA ALA A 183 -0.17 18.03 -4.48
C ALA A 183 0.29 17.93 -5.94
N ARG A 184 1.50 18.42 -6.27
CA ARG A 184 2.10 18.24 -7.59
C ARG A 184 2.38 16.77 -7.89
N CYS A 185 2.99 16.03 -6.96
CA CYS A 185 3.30 14.62 -7.13
C CYS A 185 2.03 13.76 -7.26
N ALA A 186 0.98 14.06 -6.50
CA ALA A 186 -0.32 13.41 -6.63
C ALA A 186 -0.98 13.65 -7.99
N LYS A 187 -0.86 14.87 -8.54
CA LYS A 187 -1.30 15.16 -9.93
C LYS A 187 -0.51 14.38 -10.96
N ILE A 188 0.81 14.26 -10.79
CA ILE A 188 1.65 13.42 -11.66
C ILE A 188 1.20 11.97 -11.57
N TYR A 189 1.11 11.40 -10.36
CA TYR A 189 0.62 10.03 -10.13
C TYR A 189 -0.74 9.78 -10.80
N LYS A 190 -1.66 10.75 -10.76
CA LYS A 190 -2.95 10.66 -11.45
C LYS A 190 -2.81 10.73 -12.98
N ALA A 191 -1.93 11.57 -13.51
CA ALA A 191 -1.83 11.84 -14.95
C ALA A 191 -1.46 10.61 -15.79
N TRP A 192 -0.66 9.69 -15.27
CA TRP A 192 -0.27 8.46 -15.98
C TRP A 192 -1.08 7.22 -15.55
N GLU A 193 -2.24 7.42 -14.89
CA GLU A 193 -3.11 6.34 -14.43
C GLU A 193 -3.45 5.33 -15.53
N PHE A 194 -3.76 5.80 -16.74
CA PHE A 194 -4.06 4.92 -17.87
C PHE A 194 -2.92 3.94 -18.16
N TYR A 195 -1.67 4.39 -18.06
CA TYR A 195 -0.49 3.57 -18.30
C TYR A 195 -0.20 2.65 -17.11
N ARG A 196 -0.40 3.14 -15.88
CA ARG A 196 -0.28 2.31 -14.68
C ARG A 196 -1.24 1.12 -14.71
N ILE A 197 -2.49 1.34 -15.12
CA ILE A 197 -3.49 0.27 -15.29
C ILE A 197 -3.00 -0.77 -16.30
N GLN A 198 -2.49 -0.34 -17.45
CA GLN A 198 -1.92 -1.23 -18.47
C GLN A 198 -0.72 -2.04 -17.95
N LEU A 199 0.16 -1.44 -17.15
CA LEU A 199 1.28 -2.17 -16.55
C LEU A 199 0.80 -3.24 -15.56
N VAL A 200 -0.15 -2.89 -14.70
CA VAL A 200 -0.76 -3.86 -13.76
C VAL A 200 -1.47 -4.99 -14.52
N GLU A 201 -2.10 -4.67 -15.66
CA GLU A 201 -2.71 -5.66 -16.55
C GLU A 201 -1.69 -6.65 -17.14
N ASN A 202 -0.58 -6.12 -17.67
CA ASN A 202 0.47 -6.92 -18.32
C ASN A 202 1.17 -7.90 -17.37
N GLU A 203 1.29 -7.55 -16.09
CA GLU A 203 1.88 -8.41 -15.05
C GLU A 203 0.96 -9.62 -14.71
N GLY A 204 -0.15 -9.81 -15.42
CA GLY A 204 -1.12 -10.88 -15.13
C GLY A 204 -1.88 -10.65 -13.83
N ALA A 205 -1.72 -9.49 -13.19
CA ALA A 205 -2.47 -9.09 -12.01
C ALA A 205 -3.90 -8.67 -12.37
N PHE A 206 -4.32 -8.73 -13.64
CA PHE A 206 -5.65 -8.31 -14.07
C PHE A 206 -6.79 -9.17 -13.52
N ALA A 207 -6.57 -10.44 -13.15
CA ALA A 207 -7.56 -11.20 -12.39
C ALA A 207 -7.93 -10.53 -11.04
N PHE A 208 -7.16 -9.54 -10.59
CA PHE A 208 -7.36 -8.80 -9.35
C PHE A 208 -7.98 -7.41 -9.52
N PHE A 209 -7.82 -6.76 -10.68
CA PHE A 209 -8.23 -5.37 -10.94
C PHE A 209 -9.24 -5.20 -12.09
N SER A 210 -9.49 -6.22 -12.91
CA SER A 210 -10.35 -6.14 -14.11
C SER A 210 -11.81 -5.81 -13.86
N ASP A 211 -12.34 -6.15 -12.69
CA ASP A 211 -13.74 -5.83 -12.38
C ASP A 211 -13.92 -4.38 -11.92
N HIS A 212 -12.85 -3.58 -11.85
CA HIS A 212 -12.79 -2.32 -11.09
C HIS A 212 -12.46 -1.05 -11.89
N VAL A 213 -13.27 -0.73 -12.90
CA VAL A 213 -13.22 0.58 -13.57
C VAL A 213 -14.07 1.62 -12.81
N ALA A 214 -13.61 1.98 -11.61
CA ALA A 214 -14.15 3.07 -10.79
C ALA A 214 -13.47 4.42 -11.06
N LEU A 215 -12.75 4.56 -12.19
CA LEU A 215 -11.94 5.74 -12.49
C LEU A 215 -12.50 6.62 -13.61
N ARG A 216 -13.80 6.45 -13.95
CA ARG A 216 -14.48 7.23 -14.99
C ARG A 216 -15.03 8.61 -14.58
N ARG A 217 -14.85 9.08 -13.34
CA ARG A 217 -15.39 10.39 -12.94
C ARG A 217 -14.48 11.19 -12.02
N LEU A 218 -13.41 11.77 -12.56
CA LEU A 218 -12.76 12.94 -11.95
C LEU A 218 -12.20 13.89 -13.02
N VAL A 219 -13.12 14.52 -13.76
CA VAL A 219 -13.00 15.91 -14.18
C VAL A 219 -14.39 16.50 -13.89
N PRO A 220 -14.56 17.49 -12.99
CA PRO A 220 -15.77 18.31 -13.01
C PRO A 220 -15.84 18.86 -14.43
N ALA A 221 -16.94 18.61 -15.14
CA ALA A 221 -17.24 19.32 -16.37
C ALA A 221 -16.90 20.80 -16.10
N ALA A 222 -15.99 21.35 -16.90
CA ALA A 222 -15.71 22.76 -16.88
C ALA A 222 -17.06 23.48 -16.83
N ALA A 223 -17.22 24.36 -15.83
CA ALA A 223 -18.38 25.23 -15.76
C ALA A 223 -18.56 25.87 -17.16
N PRO A 224 -19.78 25.93 -17.70
CA PRO A 224 -19.99 26.53 -19.00
C PRO A 224 -19.46 27.96 -18.96
N GLU A 225 -18.58 28.28 -19.91
CA GLU A 225 -18.25 29.64 -20.26
C GLU A 225 -19.54 30.36 -20.66
N SER A 226 -20.10 31.12 -19.73
CA SER A 226 -21.08 32.15 -20.02
C SER A 226 -20.91 33.24 -18.99
N SER A 227 -20.12 34.27 -19.32
CA SER A 227 -20.33 35.70 -19.05
C SER A 227 -19.00 36.45 -19.14
N LEU A 228 -18.54 36.68 -20.36
CA LEU A 228 -17.94 37.98 -20.68
C LEU A 228 -19.07 39.00 -20.57
N LEU A 229 -18.94 39.98 -19.66
CA LEU A 229 -19.42 41.37 -19.81
C LEU A 229 -19.08 42.15 -18.53
N LEU A 230 -18.11 43.07 -18.69
CA LEU A 230 -17.71 44.18 -17.81
C LEU A 230 -17.08 43.84 -16.45
#